data_AF-A0AAW7W773-F1
#
_entry.id   AF-A0AAW7W773-F1
#
_cell.length_a   1.000
_cell.length_b   1.000
_cell.length_c   1.000
_cell.angle_alpha   90.00
_cell.angle_beta   90.00
_cell.angle_gamma   90.00
#
_symmetry.space_group_name_H-M   'P 1'
#
loop_
_entity.id
_entity.type
_entity.pdbx_description
1 polymer ?
#
loop_
_entity_poly.entity_id
_entity_poly.type
_entity_poly.pdbx_seq_one_letter_code
_entity_poly.pdbx_strand_id
1 'polypeptide(L)'
;MKKLGTLLVLFLSIIGLAACASGKKDTASTNQKLKVVATNSIIADITKNIAGDKIDLHSIVPVGQDPHEYEPLPEDVKKTSEADLIFYNGINLETGGNAWFTKLVENAKKTENKDYYAVSDGVDIIYLEGQNEKGKEDPHAWLNLENGIIYAKNIAKQLIAKDPSNKEFYEKNLKDYTEKLDKLDKEAKEKFNNIPAEKKLIVTSEGCFKYFSKAYEVPSAYIWEINTEEEGTPEQIKTLVEKLRQTKVPSLFVESSVDDRPMKTVSQDTNIPIYAQIFTDSIAEEGKEGDSYYNMMKYNLDKIAEGLSK
;
A
#
# COMPACT_ATOMS: atom_id res chain seq x y z
N MET A 1 22.09 -14.63 -86.25
CA MET A 1 22.24 -15.04 -84.83
C MET A 1 22.81 -13.91 -83.97
N LYS A 2 22.10 -12.79 -83.75
CA LYS A 2 22.52 -11.70 -82.81
C LYS A 2 21.34 -10.89 -82.23
N LYS A 3 20.10 -11.37 -82.32
CA LYS A 3 18.89 -10.64 -81.84
C LYS A 3 17.94 -11.49 -80.99
N LEU A 4 18.47 -12.49 -80.27
CA LEU A 4 17.67 -13.30 -79.33
C LEU A 4 18.17 -13.19 -77.87
N GLY A 5 19.33 -12.60 -77.63
CA GLY A 5 19.90 -12.42 -76.28
C GLY A 5 19.37 -11.20 -75.53
N THR A 6 18.83 -10.19 -76.23
CA THR A 6 18.40 -8.93 -75.62
C THR A 6 16.98 -8.97 -75.04
N LEU A 7 16.16 -9.96 -75.41
CA LEU A 7 14.79 -10.11 -74.88
C LEU A 7 14.75 -10.90 -73.56
N LEU A 8 15.77 -11.74 -73.30
CA LEU A 8 15.84 -12.57 -72.07
C LEU A 8 16.35 -11.77 -70.85
N VAL A 9 17.13 -10.71 -71.08
CA VAL A 9 17.66 -9.84 -70.01
C VAL A 9 16.60 -8.86 -69.51
N LEU A 10 15.66 -8.45 -70.36
CA LEU A 10 14.59 -7.52 -69.97
C LEU A 10 13.48 -8.20 -69.13
N PHE A 11 13.28 -9.52 -69.27
CA PHE A 11 12.29 -10.28 -68.49
C PHE A 11 12.82 -10.71 -67.11
N LEU A 12 14.14 -10.90 -66.95
CA LEU A 12 14.76 -11.14 -65.64
C LEU A 12 14.83 -9.87 -64.76
N SER A 13 14.73 -8.68 -65.36
CA SER A 13 14.79 -7.40 -64.64
C SER A 13 13.47 -7.01 -63.95
N ILE A 14 12.34 -7.62 -64.35
CA ILE A 14 11.01 -7.30 -63.82
C ILE A 14 10.64 -8.21 -62.63
N ILE A 15 11.26 -9.39 -62.51
CA ILE A 15 10.99 -10.34 -61.41
C ILE A 15 11.79 -9.97 -60.14
N GLY A 16 12.88 -9.20 -60.27
CA GLY A 16 13.67 -8.71 -59.12
C GLY A 16 13.03 -7.56 -58.31
N LEU A 17 12.01 -6.87 -58.86
CA LEU A 17 11.36 -5.72 -58.21
C LEU A 17 10.07 -6.08 -57.45
N ALA A 18 9.52 -7.29 -57.64
CA ALA A 18 8.34 -7.76 -56.91
C ALA A 18 8.67 -8.51 -55.60
N ALA A 19 9.93 -8.88 -55.38
CA ALA A 19 10.36 -9.63 -54.18
C ALA A 19 10.65 -8.75 -52.95
N CYS A 20 10.69 -7.42 -53.09
CA CYS A 20 10.92 -6.49 -51.97
C CYS A 20 9.63 -5.87 -51.39
N ALA A 21 8.46 -6.21 -51.92
CA ALA A 21 7.17 -5.72 -51.42
C ALA A 21 6.54 -6.61 -50.32
N SER A 22 7.17 -7.74 -49.99
CA SER A 22 6.76 -8.63 -48.89
C SER A 22 7.69 -8.47 -47.69
N GLY A 23 8.08 -7.23 -47.39
CA GLY A 23 8.63 -6.91 -46.09
C GLY A 23 7.56 -7.22 -45.05
N LYS A 24 7.65 -8.41 -44.45
CA LYS A 24 7.09 -8.67 -43.12
C LYS A 24 7.55 -7.47 -42.29
N LYS A 25 6.63 -6.55 -42.02
CA LYS A 25 6.76 -5.67 -40.87
C LYS A 25 6.81 -6.64 -39.70
N ASP A 26 8.02 -6.98 -39.28
CA ASP A 26 8.25 -7.32 -37.89
C ASP A 26 7.84 -6.06 -37.13
N THR A 27 6.53 -5.95 -36.87
CA THR A 27 6.05 -5.25 -35.70
C THR A 27 6.65 -6.04 -34.56
N ALA A 28 7.88 -5.71 -34.19
CA ALA A 28 8.26 -5.71 -32.81
C ALA A 28 7.20 -4.84 -32.15
N SER A 29 6.11 -5.46 -31.68
CA SER A 29 5.32 -4.85 -30.63
C SER A 29 6.34 -4.70 -29.52
N THR A 30 6.92 -3.52 -29.38
CA THR A 30 7.47 -3.10 -28.10
C THR A 30 6.29 -3.22 -27.15
N ASN A 31 6.19 -4.39 -26.54
CA ASN A 31 5.16 -4.78 -25.58
C ASN A 31 5.49 -3.99 -24.32
N GLN A 32 5.36 -2.67 -24.43
CA GLN A 32 5.81 -1.72 -23.43
C GLN A 32 4.78 -1.79 -22.33
N LYS A 33 5.19 -2.41 -21.22
CA LYS A 33 4.36 -2.56 -20.04
C LYS A 33 3.90 -1.19 -19.57
N LEU A 34 2.68 -1.12 -19.04
CA LEU A 34 2.15 0.07 -18.40
C LEU A 34 3.09 0.49 -17.27
N LYS A 35 3.55 1.74 -17.27
CA LYS A 35 4.42 2.28 -16.21
C LYS A 35 3.56 2.72 -15.04
N VAL A 36 3.71 2.04 -13.91
CA VAL A 36 2.94 2.29 -12.69
C VAL A 36 3.86 2.75 -11.58
N VAL A 37 3.45 3.78 -10.85
CA VAL A 37 4.12 4.23 -9.63
C VAL A 37 3.18 4.03 -8.45
N ALA A 38 3.66 3.46 -7.35
CA ALA A 38 2.98 3.40 -6.07
C ALA A 38 3.75 4.24 -5.04
N THR A 39 3.05 4.96 -4.17
CA THR A 39 3.72 5.82 -3.18
C THR A 39 4.47 5.03 -2.10
N ASN A 40 3.98 3.86 -1.69
CA ASN A 40 4.60 3.07 -0.63
C ASN A 40 4.55 1.56 -0.90
N SER A 41 5.25 0.81 -0.04
CA SER A 41 5.43 -0.63 -0.15
C SER A 41 4.13 -1.43 -0.06
N ILE A 42 3.15 -0.98 0.74
CA ILE A 42 1.84 -1.62 0.89
C ILE A 42 1.04 -1.52 -0.41
N ILE A 43 0.93 -0.32 -0.97
CA ILE A 43 0.23 -0.07 -2.23
C ILE A 43 0.94 -0.79 -3.38
N ALA A 44 2.28 -0.79 -3.37
CA ALA A 44 3.08 -1.50 -4.35
C ALA A 44 2.82 -3.02 -4.29
N ASP A 45 2.78 -3.63 -3.09
CA ASP A 45 2.49 -5.06 -2.94
C ASP A 45 1.08 -5.44 -3.39
N ILE A 46 0.06 -4.67 -2.99
CA ILE A 46 -1.31 -4.88 -3.47
C ILE A 46 -1.33 -4.77 -5.00
N THR A 47 -0.65 -3.78 -5.57
CA THR A 47 -0.54 -3.60 -7.02
C THR A 47 0.14 -4.79 -7.70
N LYS A 48 1.23 -5.33 -7.14
CA LYS A 48 1.91 -6.53 -7.64
C LYS A 48 0.98 -7.74 -7.66
N ASN A 49 0.17 -7.94 -6.62
CA ASN A 49 -0.77 -9.05 -6.54
C ASN A 49 -1.85 -8.98 -7.63
N ILE A 50 -2.29 -7.78 -8.03
CA ILE A 50 -3.26 -7.60 -9.11
C ILE A 50 -2.59 -7.70 -10.48
N ALA A 51 -1.48 -6.97 -10.67
CA ALA A 51 -0.91 -6.71 -11.98
C ALA A 51 0.12 -7.76 -12.43
N GLY A 52 0.69 -8.53 -11.51
CA GLY A 52 1.71 -9.53 -11.79
C GLY A 52 2.85 -8.97 -12.64
N ASP A 53 3.16 -9.65 -13.75
CA ASP A 53 4.22 -9.28 -14.67
C ASP A 53 3.79 -8.31 -15.79
N LYS A 54 2.56 -7.78 -15.76
CA LYS A 54 2.01 -6.96 -16.86
C LYS A 54 2.42 -5.49 -16.83
N ILE A 55 2.94 -5.03 -15.70
CA ILE A 55 3.33 -3.64 -15.48
C ILE A 55 4.83 -3.49 -15.24
N ASP A 56 5.34 -2.28 -15.44
CA ASP A 56 6.62 -1.82 -14.91
C ASP A 56 6.33 -0.98 -13.65
N LEU A 57 6.56 -1.55 -12.47
CA LEU A 57 6.18 -0.95 -11.18
C LEU A 57 7.37 -0.33 -10.47
N HIS A 58 7.23 0.93 -10.08
CA HIS A 58 8.13 1.66 -9.19
C HIS A 58 7.43 1.98 -7.86
N SER A 59 8.12 1.81 -6.73
CA SER A 59 7.63 2.23 -5.41
C SER A 59 8.49 3.39 -4.91
N ILE A 60 7.87 4.47 -4.44
CA ILE A 60 8.59 5.67 -3.99
C ILE A 60 9.19 5.46 -2.60
N VAL A 61 8.34 5.35 -1.57
CA VAL A 61 8.76 5.16 -0.19
C VAL A 61 9.30 3.72 -0.04
N PRO A 62 10.59 3.54 0.32
CA PRO A 62 11.17 2.23 0.52
C PRO A 62 10.55 1.47 1.71
N VAL A 63 10.79 0.17 1.76
CA VAL A 63 10.41 -0.64 2.92
C VAL A 63 11.06 -0.09 4.19
N GLY A 64 10.27 0.00 5.27
CA GLY A 64 10.71 0.48 6.58
C GLY A 64 10.90 2.00 6.71
N GLN A 65 10.61 2.77 5.66
CA GLN A 65 10.64 4.25 5.71
C GLN A 65 9.23 4.81 5.98
N ASP A 66 9.21 6.01 6.56
CA ASP A 66 7.97 6.75 6.86
C ASP A 66 7.35 7.32 5.57
N PRO A 67 6.08 6.98 5.24
CA PRO A 67 5.38 7.55 4.10
C PRO A 67 4.73 8.92 4.34
N HIS A 68 4.59 9.37 5.60
CA HIS A 68 4.03 10.68 5.93
C HIS A 68 5.02 11.79 5.58
N GLU A 69 6.28 11.65 6.03
CA GLU A 69 7.34 12.65 5.85
C GLU A 69 8.49 12.15 4.97
N TYR A 70 8.18 11.77 3.74
CA TYR A 70 9.21 11.37 2.77
C TYR A 70 9.73 12.54 1.92
N GLU A 71 11.00 12.47 1.51
CA GLU A 71 11.59 13.38 0.53
C GLU A 71 11.93 12.58 -0.75
N PRO A 72 11.13 12.70 -1.82
CA PRO A 72 11.35 11.97 -3.07
C PRO A 72 12.73 12.19 -3.68
N LEU A 73 13.36 11.10 -4.11
CA LEU A 73 14.66 11.12 -4.77
C LEU A 73 14.52 11.52 -6.26
N PRO A 74 15.63 11.92 -6.93
CA PRO A 74 15.60 12.23 -8.36
C PRO A 74 15.04 11.11 -9.25
N GLU A 75 15.24 9.84 -8.85
CA GLU A 75 14.64 8.71 -9.54
C GLU A 75 13.10 8.71 -9.42
N ASP A 76 12.56 8.98 -8.24
CA ASP A 76 11.11 9.06 -8.00
C ASP A 76 10.46 10.15 -8.84
N VAL A 77 11.10 11.32 -8.93
CA VAL A 77 10.66 12.44 -9.76
C VAL A 77 10.61 12.03 -11.23
N LYS A 78 11.66 11.35 -11.72
CA LYS A 78 11.73 10.87 -13.10
C LYS A 78 10.65 9.81 -13.37
N LYS A 79 10.54 8.80 -12.51
CA LYS A 79 9.57 7.71 -12.64
C LYS A 79 8.14 8.22 -12.61
N THR A 80 7.84 9.16 -11.70
CA THR A 80 6.52 9.81 -11.64
C THR A 80 6.22 10.60 -12.91
N SER A 81 7.19 11.34 -13.45
CA SER A 81 7.01 12.08 -14.72
C SER A 81 6.69 11.14 -15.89
N GLU A 82 7.36 9.99 -15.95
CA GLU A 82 7.19 8.99 -17.00
C GLU A 82 5.97 8.07 -16.80
N ALA A 83 5.34 8.05 -15.63
CA ALA A 83 4.29 7.09 -15.28
C ALA A 83 3.01 7.28 -16.12
N ASP A 84 2.40 6.18 -16.50
CA ASP A 84 1.07 6.16 -17.14
C ASP A 84 -0.05 6.15 -16.10
N LEU A 85 0.26 5.66 -14.89
CA LEU A 85 -0.65 5.51 -13.77
C LEU A 85 0.11 5.63 -12.44
N ILE A 86 -0.44 6.38 -11.49
CA ILE A 86 0.14 6.58 -10.16
C ILE A 86 -0.93 6.25 -9.10
N PHE A 87 -0.55 5.46 -8.11
CA PHE A 87 -1.38 5.14 -6.95
C PHE A 87 -0.78 5.74 -5.69
N TYR A 88 -1.63 6.42 -4.92
CA TYR A 88 -1.29 6.95 -3.61
C TYR A 88 -2.39 6.59 -2.61
N ASN A 89 -2.10 6.69 -1.31
CA ASN A 89 -3.05 6.35 -0.27
C ASN A 89 -4.22 7.35 -0.25
N GLY A 90 -3.90 8.65 -0.29
CA GLY A 90 -4.87 9.70 -0.01
C GLY A 90 -5.14 9.81 1.48
N ILE A 91 -6.33 10.35 1.83
CA ILE A 91 -6.80 10.50 3.22
C ILE A 91 -5.72 11.04 4.17
N ASN A 92 -5.04 12.10 3.72
CA ASN A 92 -4.04 12.86 4.47
C ASN A 92 -2.65 12.19 4.69
N LEU A 93 -2.37 11.00 4.12
CA LEU A 93 -1.07 10.33 4.29
C LEU A 93 0.08 11.14 3.65
N GLU A 94 0.13 11.18 2.32
CA GLU A 94 1.24 11.81 1.59
C GLU A 94 1.00 13.31 1.28
N THR A 95 -0.18 13.80 1.67
CA THR A 95 -0.64 15.19 1.45
C THR A 95 -0.70 16.00 2.74
N GLY A 96 -0.59 15.35 3.90
CA GLY A 96 -0.40 15.99 5.20
C GLY A 96 1.03 16.52 5.36
N GLY A 97 1.32 17.19 6.47
CA GLY A 97 2.66 17.66 6.81
C GLY A 97 3.32 18.47 5.69
N ASN A 98 4.43 17.95 5.14
CA ASN A 98 5.21 18.60 4.08
C ASN A 98 4.55 18.53 2.68
N ALA A 99 3.44 17.80 2.53
CA ALA A 99 2.70 17.55 1.30
C ALA A 99 3.59 17.12 0.12
N TRP A 100 4.52 16.20 0.38
CA TRP A 100 5.53 15.77 -0.60
C TRP A 100 4.90 15.22 -1.89
N PHE A 101 3.79 14.48 -1.80
CA PHE A 101 3.16 13.92 -2.99
C PHE A 101 2.49 14.99 -3.86
N THR A 102 1.87 16.00 -3.24
CA THR A 102 1.28 17.14 -3.96
C THR A 102 2.34 17.85 -4.81
N LYS A 103 3.49 18.18 -4.20
CA LYS A 103 4.63 18.81 -4.90
C LYS A 103 5.16 17.93 -6.03
N LEU A 104 5.23 16.61 -5.78
CA LEU A 104 5.73 15.64 -6.75
C LEU A 104 4.85 15.59 -8.02
N VAL A 105 3.53 15.45 -7.86
CA VAL A 105 2.61 15.36 -9.02
C VAL A 105 2.47 16.68 -9.78
N GLU A 106 2.54 17.82 -9.08
CA GLU A 106 2.56 19.14 -9.71
C GLU A 106 3.79 19.32 -10.61
N ASN A 107 4.99 18.99 -10.08
CA ASN A 107 6.24 19.05 -10.83
C ASN A 107 6.26 18.07 -12.01
N ALA A 108 5.68 16.89 -11.84
CA ALA A 108 5.52 15.88 -12.89
C ALA A 108 4.39 16.19 -13.89
N LYS A 109 3.61 17.27 -13.67
CA LYS A 109 2.45 17.69 -14.48
C LYS A 109 1.39 16.59 -14.62
N LYS A 110 1.13 15.86 -13.54
CA LYS A 110 0.11 14.81 -13.47
C LYS A 110 -1.19 15.37 -12.94
N THR A 111 -2.31 14.85 -13.43
CA THR A 111 -3.65 15.34 -13.12
C THR A 111 -4.42 14.33 -12.26
N GLU A 112 -5.08 14.82 -11.21
CA GLU A 112 -5.94 14.00 -10.33
C GLU A 112 -7.04 13.30 -11.14
N ASN A 113 -7.35 12.05 -10.78
CA ASN A 113 -8.40 11.24 -11.40
C ASN A 113 -8.22 10.98 -12.91
N LYS A 114 -7.05 11.33 -13.45
CA LYS A 114 -6.64 11.05 -14.82
C LYS A 114 -5.33 10.28 -14.85
N ASP A 115 -4.34 10.74 -14.10
CA ASP A 115 -3.00 10.15 -14.08
C ASP A 115 -2.67 9.54 -12.70
N TYR A 116 -3.18 10.14 -11.62
CA TYR A 116 -3.03 9.61 -10.26
C TYR A 116 -4.37 9.43 -9.55
N TYR A 117 -4.46 8.41 -8.69
CA TYR A 117 -5.69 7.96 -8.04
C TYR A 117 -5.45 7.55 -6.59
N ALA A 118 -6.34 7.98 -5.69
CA ALA A 118 -6.33 7.55 -4.30
C ALA A 118 -6.90 6.12 -4.23
N VAL A 119 -6.13 5.19 -3.66
CA VAL A 119 -6.61 3.81 -3.53
C VAL A 119 -7.63 3.65 -2.40
N SER A 120 -7.71 4.64 -1.50
CA SER A 120 -8.69 4.71 -0.40
C SER A 120 -10.08 5.19 -0.82
N ASP A 121 -10.30 5.59 -2.07
CA ASP A 121 -11.62 6.06 -2.53
C ASP A 121 -12.73 5.02 -2.23
N GLY A 122 -13.71 5.42 -1.43
CA GLY A 122 -14.82 4.55 -1.00
C GLY A 122 -14.64 3.87 0.36
N VAL A 123 -13.52 4.11 1.05
CA VAL A 123 -13.37 3.77 2.48
C VAL A 123 -14.31 4.63 3.33
N ASP A 124 -14.86 4.04 4.39
CA ASP A 124 -15.59 4.77 5.44
C ASP A 124 -14.59 5.45 6.39
N ILE A 125 -14.27 6.71 6.07
CA ILE A 125 -13.18 7.49 6.67
C ILE A 125 -13.40 7.72 8.17
N ILE A 126 -12.34 7.48 8.95
CA ILE A 126 -12.24 7.91 10.34
C ILE A 126 -11.53 9.27 10.36
N TYR A 127 -12.05 10.21 11.15
CA TYR A 127 -11.46 11.54 11.32
C TYR A 127 -10.85 11.68 12.71
N LEU A 128 -9.69 12.33 12.79
CA LEU A 128 -9.05 12.74 14.03
C LEU A 128 -10.01 13.62 14.84
N GLU A 129 -10.10 13.35 16.14
CA GLU A 129 -11.01 14.05 17.08
C GLU A 129 -12.49 14.02 16.68
N GLY A 130 -12.89 13.16 15.71
CA GLY A 130 -14.25 13.11 15.19
C GLY A 130 -14.67 14.33 14.35
N GLN A 131 -13.72 15.17 13.96
CA GLN A 131 -13.98 16.37 13.16
C GLN A 131 -13.96 16.00 11.68
N ASN A 132 -15.15 15.91 11.06
CA ASN A 132 -15.28 15.65 9.62
C ASN A 132 -14.89 16.90 8.81
N GLU A 133 -13.59 17.15 8.75
CA GLU A 133 -12.95 18.26 8.07
C GLU A 133 -11.80 17.76 7.22
N LYS A 134 -11.58 18.43 6.08
CA LYS A 134 -10.48 18.09 5.18
C LYS A 134 -9.13 18.33 5.86
N GLY A 135 -8.22 17.36 5.77
CA GLY A 135 -6.92 17.38 6.45
C GLY A 135 -6.96 16.80 7.87
N LYS A 136 -8.12 16.29 8.31
CA LYS A 136 -8.29 15.57 9.58
C LYS A 136 -8.59 14.09 9.38
N GLU A 137 -8.52 13.58 8.15
CA GLU A 137 -8.67 12.16 7.87
C GLU A 137 -7.52 11.38 8.54
N ASP A 138 -7.85 10.25 9.18
CA ASP A 138 -6.87 9.27 9.63
C ASP A 138 -6.45 8.42 8.41
N PRO A 139 -5.15 8.39 8.06
CA PRO A 139 -4.70 7.75 6.83
C PRO A 139 -4.60 6.23 6.89
N HIS A 140 -4.64 5.61 8.06
CA HIS A 140 -4.24 4.22 8.30
C HIS A 140 -5.34 3.19 7.95
N ALA A 141 -6.09 3.46 6.88
CA ALA A 141 -7.24 2.65 6.50
C ALA A 141 -6.89 1.19 6.21
N TRP A 142 -5.69 0.91 5.70
CA TRP A 142 -5.25 -0.44 5.31
C TRP A 142 -5.09 -1.42 6.49
N LEU A 143 -5.07 -0.95 7.74
CA LEU A 143 -5.02 -1.80 8.93
C LEU A 143 -6.36 -2.53 9.21
N ASN A 144 -7.33 -2.35 8.33
CA ASN A 144 -8.52 -3.19 8.16
C ASN A 144 -8.47 -3.90 6.78
N LEU A 145 -8.70 -5.21 6.76
CA LEU A 145 -8.67 -6.01 5.53
C LEU A 145 -9.83 -5.70 4.57
N GLU A 146 -10.99 -5.23 5.07
CA GLU A 146 -12.09 -4.75 4.21
C GLU A 146 -11.65 -3.54 3.38
N ASN A 147 -10.86 -2.64 3.98
CA ASN A 147 -10.28 -1.50 3.27
C ASN A 147 -9.16 -1.95 2.32
N GLY A 148 -8.34 -2.94 2.69
CA GLY A 148 -7.40 -3.57 1.77
C GLY A 148 -8.07 -4.15 0.50
N ILE A 149 -9.29 -4.69 0.65
CA ILE A 149 -10.12 -5.12 -0.49
C ILE A 149 -10.58 -3.93 -1.34
N ILE A 150 -10.94 -2.79 -0.74
CA ILE A 150 -11.27 -1.54 -1.46
C ILE A 150 -10.06 -1.06 -2.26
N TYR A 151 -8.86 -1.07 -1.65
CA TYR A 151 -7.61 -0.67 -2.29
C TYR A 151 -7.35 -1.54 -3.53
N ALA A 152 -7.44 -2.87 -3.37
CA ALA A 152 -7.27 -3.82 -4.46
C ALA A 152 -8.27 -3.57 -5.61
N LYS A 153 -9.55 -3.30 -5.29
CA LYS A 153 -10.59 -3.00 -6.28
C LYS A 153 -10.30 -1.71 -7.05
N ASN A 154 -9.89 -0.65 -6.35
CA ASN A 154 -9.53 0.62 -6.98
C ASN A 154 -8.31 0.49 -7.88
N ILE A 155 -7.28 -0.23 -7.43
CA ILE A 155 -6.10 -0.53 -8.24
C ILE A 155 -6.48 -1.30 -9.50
N ALA A 156 -7.22 -2.39 -9.37
CA ALA A 156 -7.69 -3.19 -10.52
C ALA A 156 -8.53 -2.36 -11.50
N LYS A 157 -9.43 -1.53 -10.99
CA LYS A 157 -10.26 -0.62 -11.82
C LYS A 157 -9.40 0.27 -12.70
N GLN A 158 -8.37 0.91 -12.16
CA GLN A 158 -7.53 1.82 -12.94
C GLN A 158 -6.56 1.07 -13.87
N LEU A 159 -6.03 -0.08 -13.44
CA LEU A 159 -5.23 -0.95 -14.32
C LEU A 159 -6.05 -1.38 -15.55
N ILE A 160 -7.29 -1.83 -15.36
CA ILE A 160 -8.20 -2.21 -16.46
C ILE A 160 -8.50 -1.03 -17.38
N ALA A 161 -8.69 0.17 -16.83
CA ALA A 161 -8.97 1.37 -17.62
C ALA A 161 -7.78 1.80 -18.48
N LYS A 162 -6.55 1.66 -17.97
CA LYS A 162 -5.31 2.07 -18.63
C LYS A 162 -4.72 1.00 -19.54
N ASP A 163 -4.97 -0.26 -19.23
CA ASP A 163 -4.51 -1.43 -20.00
C ASP A 163 -5.64 -2.46 -20.16
N PRO A 164 -6.62 -2.17 -21.03
CA PRO A 164 -7.78 -3.04 -21.24
C PRO A 164 -7.41 -4.39 -21.87
N SER A 165 -6.21 -4.52 -22.45
CA SER A 165 -5.75 -5.76 -23.08
C SER A 165 -5.50 -6.89 -22.06
N ASN A 166 -5.15 -6.53 -20.82
CA ASN A 166 -4.91 -7.47 -19.72
C ASN A 166 -6.09 -7.53 -18.73
N LYS A 167 -7.28 -7.03 -19.11
CA LYS A 167 -8.44 -6.94 -18.22
C LYS A 167 -8.77 -8.25 -17.50
N GLU A 168 -8.92 -9.35 -18.24
CA GLU A 168 -9.31 -10.65 -17.67
C GLU A 168 -8.26 -11.16 -16.66
N PHE A 169 -6.98 -10.85 -16.90
CA PHE A 169 -5.89 -11.19 -15.98
C PHE A 169 -6.02 -10.41 -14.65
N TYR A 170 -6.26 -9.09 -14.73
CA TYR A 170 -6.46 -8.25 -13.55
C TYR A 170 -7.71 -8.64 -12.76
N GLU A 171 -8.83 -8.93 -13.44
CA GLU A 171 -10.09 -9.34 -12.80
C GLU A 171 -9.93 -10.69 -12.08
N LYS A 172 -9.25 -11.65 -12.70
CA LYS A 172 -8.96 -12.95 -12.07
C LYS A 172 -8.11 -12.77 -10.82
N ASN A 173 -7.01 -12.02 -10.91
CA ASN A 173 -6.10 -11.82 -9.77
C ASN A 173 -6.78 -11.03 -8.65
N LEU A 174 -7.61 -10.03 -8.99
CA LEU A 174 -8.43 -9.31 -8.01
C LEU A 174 -9.34 -10.26 -7.23
N LYS A 175 -10.03 -11.15 -7.93
CA LYS A 175 -10.91 -12.13 -7.29
C LYS A 175 -10.11 -13.02 -6.33
N ASP A 176 -9.04 -13.65 -6.82
CA ASP A 176 -8.21 -14.55 -6.01
C ASP A 176 -7.61 -13.84 -4.78
N TYR A 177 -7.13 -12.60 -4.96
CA TYR A 177 -6.53 -11.82 -3.89
C TYR A 177 -7.55 -11.36 -2.85
N THR A 178 -8.71 -10.86 -3.28
CA THR A 178 -9.76 -10.39 -2.35
C THR A 178 -10.42 -11.54 -1.61
N GLU A 179 -10.56 -12.73 -2.20
CA GLU A 179 -10.98 -13.95 -1.49
C GLU A 179 -9.97 -14.35 -0.39
N LYS A 180 -8.67 -14.19 -0.64
CA LYS A 180 -7.62 -14.44 0.34
C LYS A 180 -7.67 -13.45 1.51
N LEU A 181 -7.90 -12.16 1.24
CA LEU A 181 -8.07 -11.13 2.28
C LEU A 181 -9.34 -11.34 3.10
N ASP A 182 -10.48 -11.60 2.45
CA ASP A 182 -11.79 -11.83 3.09
C ASP A 182 -11.76 -13.06 4.02
N LYS A 183 -11.08 -14.13 3.60
CA LYS A 183 -10.89 -15.30 4.46
C LYS A 183 -10.12 -14.94 5.74
N LEU A 184 -9.01 -14.21 5.61
CA LEU A 184 -8.21 -13.80 6.76
C LEU A 184 -8.97 -12.84 7.69
N ASP A 185 -9.76 -11.92 7.12
CA ASP A 185 -10.62 -10.99 7.86
C ASP A 185 -11.62 -11.74 8.75
N LYS A 186 -12.32 -12.72 8.18
CA LYS A 186 -13.29 -13.56 8.91
C LYS A 186 -12.63 -14.35 10.03
N GLU A 187 -11.51 -15.02 9.74
CA GLU A 187 -10.73 -15.75 10.74
C GLU A 187 -10.26 -14.84 11.87
N ALA A 188 -9.82 -13.61 11.55
CA ALA A 188 -9.39 -12.64 12.55
C ALA A 188 -10.55 -12.15 13.43
N LYS A 189 -11.69 -11.79 12.84
CA LYS A 189 -12.90 -11.41 13.59
C LYS A 189 -13.32 -12.51 14.56
N GLU A 190 -13.32 -13.77 14.13
CA GLU A 190 -13.60 -14.90 15.01
C GLU A 190 -12.59 -15.03 16.16
N LYS A 191 -11.29 -14.88 15.89
CA LYS A 191 -10.26 -14.89 16.93
C LYS A 191 -10.49 -13.79 17.96
N PHE A 192 -10.70 -12.55 17.54
CA PHE A 192 -10.93 -11.43 18.46
C PHE A 192 -12.23 -11.59 19.23
N ASN A 193 -13.31 -12.10 18.63
CA ASN A 193 -14.57 -12.33 19.33
C ASN A 193 -14.47 -13.31 20.50
N ASN A 194 -13.49 -14.22 20.47
CA ASN A 194 -13.23 -15.18 21.55
C ASN A 194 -12.37 -14.62 22.69
N ILE A 195 -11.83 -13.40 22.58
CA ILE A 195 -11.03 -12.76 23.63
C ILE A 195 -11.96 -12.10 24.65
N PRO A 196 -11.76 -12.30 25.97
CA PRO A 196 -12.54 -11.61 27.00
C PRO A 196 -12.49 -10.08 26.83
N ALA A 197 -13.65 -9.42 26.92
CA ALA A 197 -13.78 -8.00 26.61
C ALA A 197 -12.86 -7.11 27.44
N GLU A 198 -12.58 -7.46 28.70
CA GLU A 198 -11.68 -6.74 29.59
C GLU A 198 -10.20 -6.76 29.17
N LYS A 199 -9.82 -7.70 28.28
CA LYS A 199 -8.48 -7.81 27.71
C LYS A 199 -8.37 -7.11 26.36
N LYS A 200 -9.49 -6.79 25.71
CA LYS A 200 -9.52 -6.18 24.36
C LYS A 200 -9.14 -4.71 24.44
N LEU A 201 -7.85 -4.44 24.33
CA LEU A 201 -7.31 -3.09 24.13
C LEU A 201 -6.00 -3.21 23.35
N ILE A 202 -5.95 -2.69 22.13
CA ILE A 202 -4.69 -2.58 21.39
C ILE A 202 -3.97 -1.34 21.88
N VAL A 203 -2.80 -1.54 22.49
CA VAL A 203 -1.97 -0.47 23.03
C VAL A 203 -0.69 -0.36 22.21
N THR A 204 -0.52 0.77 21.53
CA THR A 204 0.60 1.07 20.62
C THR A 204 1.20 2.43 20.93
N SER A 205 2.29 2.81 20.26
CA SER A 205 2.94 4.10 20.52
C SER A 205 2.16 5.23 19.85
N GLU A 206 1.86 5.09 18.57
CA GLU A 206 1.02 5.98 17.78
C GLU A 206 -0.43 5.49 17.72
N GLY A 207 -1.37 6.43 17.61
CA GLY A 207 -2.80 6.18 17.39
C GLY A 207 -3.20 5.67 16.00
N CYS A 208 -2.39 4.88 15.31
CA CYS A 208 -2.64 4.45 13.92
C CYS A 208 -3.66 3.28 13.78
N PHE A 209 -4.04 2.59 14.85
CA PHE A 209 -4.91 1.39 14.79
C PHE A 209 -6.43 1.67 14.81
N LYS A 210 -6.91 2.88 14.52
CA LYS A 210 -8.36 3.20 14.63
C LYS A 210 -9.24 2.38 13.68
N TYR A 211 -8.81 2.15 12.44
CA TYR A 211 -9.55 1.30 11.49
C TYR A 211 -9.54 -0.17 11.90
N PHE A 212 -8.41 -0.65 12.41
CA PHE A 212 -8.31 -1.98 13.02
C PHE A 212 -9.31 -2.11 14.17
N SER A 213 -9.34 -1.15 15.09
CA SER A 213 -10.26 -1.14 16.23
C SER A 213 -11.72 -1.20 15.81
N LYS A 214 -12.09 -0.45 14.76
CA LYS A 214 -13.44 -0.45 14.22
C LYS A 214 -13.82 -1.81 13.62
N ALA A 215 -12.92 -2.44 12.87
CA ALA A 215 -13.20 -3.68 12.16
C ALA A 215 -13.24 -4.93 13.07
N TYR A 216 -12.37 -4.97 14.08
CA TYR A 216 -12.17 -6.15 14.93
C TYR A 216 -12.70 -5.99 16.36
N GLU A 217 -13.37 -4.86 16.66
CA GLU A 217 -13.95 -4.55 17.97
C GLU A 217 -12.93 -4.62 19.12
N VAL A 218 -11.71 -4.14 18.85
CA VAL A 218 -10.61 -4.03 19.82
C VAL A 218 -10.28 -2.55 20.00
N PRO A 219 -10.79 -1.86 21.04
CA PRO A 219 -10.50 -0.45 21.29
C PRO A 219 -9.00 -0.12 21.28
N SER A 220 -8.64 1.08 20.84
CA SER A 220 -7.25 1.56 20.80
C SER A 220 -6.92 2.44 22.01
N ALA A 221 -5.68 2.35 22.48
CA ALA A 221 -5.03 3.35 23.34
C ALA A 221 -3.57 3.54 22.88
N TYR A 222 -3.05 4.74 23.02
CA TYR A 222 -1.75 5.11 22.46
C TYR A 222 -1.06 6.20 23.26
N ILE A 223 0.24 6.39 23.00
CA ILE A 223 1.07 7.41 23.65
C ILE A 223 0.83 8.77 23.00
N TRP A 224 0.94 8.85 21.67
CA TRP A 224 0.68 10.08 20.90
C TRP A 224 -0.33 9.85 19.78
N GLU A 225 -1.02 10.94 19.40
CA GLU A 225 -1.94 10.94 18.27
C GLU A 225 -1.17 11.13 16.95
N ILE A 226 -1.76 10.77 15.84
CA ILE A 226 -1.20 11.00 14.49
C ILE A 226 -0.95 12.50 14.30
N ASN A 227 0.14 12.86 13.61
CA ASN A 227 0.58 14.25 13.35
C ASN A 227 0.93 15.06 14.61
N THR A 228 1.45 14.42 15.66
CA THR A 228 1.94 15.13 16.86
C THR A 228 3.36 15.64 16.64
N GLU A 229 3.66 16.90 16.97
CA GLU A 229 5.00 17.49 16.81
C GLU A 229 6.06 16.85 17.74
N GLU A 230 5.67 16.48 18.96
CA GLU A 230 6.54 15.83 19.94
C GLU A 230 6.03 14.43 20.32
N GLU A 231 6.83 13.42 20.01
CA GLU A 231 6.51 12.02 20.29
C GLU A 231 7.13 11.54 21.60
N GLY A 232 6.37 10.79 22.39
CA GLY A 232 6.86 10.14 23.61
C GLY A 232 7.20 11.10 24.76
N THR A 233 6.48 12.22 24.85
CA THR A 233 6.69 13.19 25.94
C THR A 233 6.34 12.58 27.31
N PRO A 234 6.93 13.06 28.42
CA PRO A 234 6.60 12.56 29.75
C PRO A 234 5.11 12.64 30.09
N GLU A 235 4.41 13.67 29.61
CA GLU A 235 2.97 13.85 29.87
C GLU A 235 2.10 12.85 29.09
N GLN A 236 2.45 12.58 27.83
CA GLN A 236 1.80 11.55 27.01
C GLN A 236 1.96 10.16 27.64
N ILE A 237 3.19 9.80 28.02
CA ILE A 237 3.50 8.54 28.69
C ILE A 237 2.70 8.42 29.99
N LYS A 238 2.73 9.44 30.84
CA LYS A 238 2.00 9.46 32.12
C LYS A 238 0.49 9.30 31.89
N THR A 239 -0.08 10.02 30.93
CA THR A 239 -1.51 9.94 30.59
C THR A 239 -1.90 8.51 30.18
N LEU A 240 -1.09 7.84 29.36
CA LEU A 240 -1.35 6.46 28.99
C LEU A 240 -1.21 5.51 30.19
N VAL A 241 -0.14 5.64 30.99
CA VAL A 241 0.09 4.83 32.20
C VAL A 241 -1.10 4.90 33.16
N GLU A 242 -1.63 6.11 33.41
CA GLU A 242 -2.79 6.31 34.28
C GLU A 242 -4.06 5.64 33.73
N LYS A 243 -4.28 5.67 32.41
CA LYS A 243 -5.37 4.94 31.75
C LYS A 243 -5.19 3.43 31.89
N LEU A 244 -4.01 2.90 31.57
CA LEU A 244 -3.75 1.45 31.54
C LEU A 244 -3.86 0.79 32.92
N ARG A 245 -3.48 1.49 33.99
CA ARG A 245 -3.64 1.01 35.38
C ARG A 245 -5.10 0.73 35.77
N GLN A 246 -6.07 1.26 35.03
CA GLN A 246 -7.50 1.04 35.24
C GLN A 246 -8.05 -0.10 34.39
N THR A 247 -7.22 -0.74 33.56
CA THR A 247 -7.61 -1.79 32.62
C THR A 247 -7.06 -3.16 33.05
N LYS A 248 -7.47 -4.22 32.35
CA LYS A 248 -6.92 -5.58 32.49
C LYS A 248 -6.20 -6.04 31.22
N VAL A 249 -5.69 -5.10 30.42
CA VAL A 249 -4.97 -5.44 29.20
C VAL A 249 -3.69 -6.23 29.55
N PRO A 250 -3.47 -7.40 28.95
CA PRO A 250 -2.37 -8.27 29.35
C PRO A 250 -1.06 -7.98 28.61
N SER A 251 -1.10 -7.16 27.55
CA SER A 251 0.03 -6.99 26.64
C SER A 251 0.01 -5.63 25.96
N LEU A 252 1.20 -5.07 25.79
CA LEU A 252 1.46 -3.89 24.96
C LEU A 252 2.08 -4.33 23.63
N PHE A 253 2.03 -3.45 22.64
CA PHE A 253 2.65 -3.66 21.34
C PHE A 253 3.47 -2.42 20.96
N VAL A 254 4.48 -2.61 20.13
CA VAL A 254 5.31 -1.52 19.63
C VAL A 254 5.51 -1.68 18.14
N GLU A 255 5.46 -0.58 17.41
CA GLU A 255 5.58 -0.53 15.97
C GLU A 255 7.03 -0.79 15.55
N SER A 256 7.25 -1.41 14.39
CA SER A 256 8.58 -1.62 13.84
C SER A 256 9.23 -0.34 13.31
N SER A 257 8.44 0.70 13.05
CA SER A 257 8.86 1.97 12.44
C SER A 257 9.14 3.09 13.44
N VAL A 258 8.87 2.90 14.72
CA VAL A 258 9.02 3.95 15.76
C VAL A 258 10.12 3.60 16.75
N ASP A 259 10.59 4.61 17.48
CA ASP A 259 11.49 4.41 18.62
C ASP A 259 10.75 3.70 19.77
N ASP A 260 11.31 2.60 20.28
CA ASP A 260 10.66 1.79 21.30
C ASP A 260 10.82 2.30 22.75
N ARG A 261 11.64 3.34 22.98
CA ARG A 261 11.91 3.87 24.32
C ARG A 261 10.64 4.38 25.06
N PRO A 262 9.72 5.11 24.41
CA PRO A 262 8.47 5.53 25.07
C PRO A 262 7.63 4.34 25.51
N MET A 263 7.42 3.34 24.64
CA MET A 263 6.62 2.16 24.98
C MET A 263 7.30 1.28 26.04
N LYS A 264 8.64 1.18 26.04
CA LYS A 264 9.39 0.54 27.14
C LYS A 264 9.17 1.22 28.48
N THR A 265 9.06 2.55 28.50
CA THR A 265 8.77 3.32 29.72
C THR A 265 7.35 3.03 30.22
N VAL A 266 6.37 3.04 29.32
CA VAL A 266 4.98 2.64 29.65
C VAL A 266 4.93 1.22 30.20
N SER A 267 5.65 0.27 29.58
CA SER A 267 5.75 -1.12 30.02
C SER A 267 6.31 -1.24 31.45
N GLN A 268 7.37 -0.50 31.75
CA GLN A 268 7.99 -0.48 33.09
C GLN A 268 7.05 0.11 34.15
N ASP A 269 6.38 1.22 33.84
CA ASP A 269 5.54 1.95 34.80
C ASP A 269 4.16 1.31 35.05
N THR A 270 3.70 0.47 34.13
CA THR A 270 2.47 -0.31 34.25
C THR A 270 2.69 -1.76 34.66
N ASN A 271 3.93 -2.26 34.52
CA ASN A 271 4.28 -3.67 34.64
C ASN A 271 3.52 -4.59 33.66
N ILE A 272 3.09 -4.05 32.51
CA ILE A 272 2.47 -4.80 31.41
C ILE A 272 3.55 -5.05 30.35
N PRO A 273 3.81 -6.31 29.96
CA PRO A 273 4.90 -6.62 29.03
C PRO A 273 4.56 -6.19 27.60
N ILE A 274 5.58 -5.79 26.83
CA ILE A 274 5.48 -5.66 25.38
C ILE A 274 5.53 -7.08 24.78
N TYR A 275 4.46 -7.49 24.11
CA TYR A 275 4.32 -8.85 23.59
C TYR A 275 5.04 -9.05 22.25
N ALA A 276 4.91 -8.08 21.35
CA ALA A 276 5.48 -8.16 20.02
C ALA A 276 5.77 -6.79 19.43
N GLN A 277 6.76 -6.75 18.53
CA GLN A 277 6.84 -5.73 17.49
C GLN A 277 5.81 -6.04 16.40
N ILE A 278 5.09 -5.03 15.92
CA ILE A 278 4.05 -5.13 14.88
C ILE A 278 4.24 -4.08 13.77
N PHE A 279 3.63 -4.31 12.61
CA PHE A 279 3.78 -3.44 11.44
C PHE A 279 2.69 -2.37 11.39
N THR A 280 3.00 -1.20 10.82
CA THR A 280 2.03 -0.13 10.55
C THR A 280 2.10 0.31 9.10
N ASP A 281 3.13 1.08 8.75
CA ASP A 281 3.18 1.87 7.52
C ASP A 281 4.03 1.24 6.42
N SER A 282 4.57 0.05 6.69
CA SER A 282 5.39 -0.68 5.74
C SER A 282 5.27 -2.19 5.93
N ILE A 283 5.31 -2.91 4.81
CA ILE A 283 5.58 -4.36 4.82
C ILE A 283 7.03 -4.61 5.24
N ALA A 284 7.40 -5.86 5.54
CA ALA A 284 8.78 -6.22 5.82
C ALA A 284 9.64 -6.34 4.55
N GLU A 285 10.97 -6.40 4.74
CA GLU A 285 11.91 -6.69 3.65
C GLU A 285 11.64 -8.05 3.01
N GLU A 286 11.89 -8.15 1.70
CA GLU A 286 11.66 -9.39 0.93
C GLU A 286 12.33 -10.61 1.59
N GLY A 287 11.55 -11.68 1.79
CA GLY A 287 12.01 -12.91 2.44
C GLY A 287 11.94 -12.91 3.97
N LYS A 288 11.46 -11.82 4.59
CA LYS A 288 11.15 -11.77 6.03
C LYS A 288 9.67 -12.03 6.29
N GLU A 289 9.34 -12.38 7.53
CA GLU A 289 7.95 -12.46 7.95
C GLU A 289 7.29 -11.07 7.87
N GLY A 290 6.18 -10.96 7.15
CA GLY A 290 5.49 -9.70 6.90
C GLY A 290 5.82 -9.02 5.57
N ASP A 291 6.55 -9.68 4.65
CA ASP A 291 7.06 -9.13 3.38
C ASP A 291 6.01 -8.89 2.26
N SER A 292 4.72 -8.95 2.59
CA SER A 292 3.61 -8.57 1.71
C SER A 292 2.49 -8.01 2.55
N TYR A 293 1.55 -7.26 1.97
CA TYR A 293 0.41 -6.71 2.72
C TYR A 293 -0.37 -7.82 3.42
N TYR A 294 -0.60 -8.94 2.73
CA TYR A 294 -1.24 -10.11 3.34
C TYR A 294 -0.45 -10.65 4.52
N ASN A 295 0.86 -10.88 4.37
CA ASN A 295 1.70 -11.46 5.43
C ASN A 295 1.83 -10.48 6.61
N MET A 296 1.96 -9.18 6.34
CA MET A 296 2.02 -8.10 7.32
C MET A 296 0.74 -8.09 8.17
N MET A 297 -0.43 -8.05 7.51
CA MET A 297 -1.72 -8.09 8.20
C MET A 297 -1.89 -9.38 8.98
N LYS A 298 -1.56 -10.53 8.39
CA LYS A 298 -1.67 -11.82 9.07
C LYS A 298 -0.80 -11.86 10.33
N TYR A 299 0.45 -11.41 10.25
CA TYR A 299 1.35 -11.34 11.39
C TYR A 299 0.77 -10.44 12.49
N ASN A 300 0.31 -9.23 12.15
CA ASN A 300 -0.31 -8.32 13.12
C ASN A 300 -1.53 -8.96 13.79
N LEU A 301 -2.46 -9.51 13.00
CA LEU A 301 -3.70 -10.11 13.51
C LEU A 301 -3.39 -11.29 14.45
N ASP A 302 -2.43 -12.14 14.07
CA ASP A 302 -2.00 -13.27 14.90
C ASP A 302 -1.32 -12.80 16.19
N LYS A 303 -0.34 -11.89 16.12
CA LYS A 303 0.39 -11.42 17.31
C LYS A 303 -0.49 -10.64 18.27
N ILE A 304 -1.39 -9.80 17.75
CA ILE A 304 -2.32 -9.05 18.59
C ILE A 304 -3.30 -10.02 19.26
N ALA A 305 -3.88 -10.97 18.53
CA ALA A 305 -4.77 -11.96 19.13
C ALA A 305 -4.05 -12.83 20.19
N GLU A 306 -2.82 -13.29 19.90
CA GLU A 306 -1.99 -14.06 20.82
C GLU A 306 -1.66 -13.28 22.11
N GLY A 307 -1.28 -12.02 21.98
CA GLY A 307 -0.93 -11.16 23.11
C GLY A 307 -2.14 -10.83 23.98
N LEU A 308 -3.27 -10.44 23.37
CA LEU A 308 -4.49 -10.11 24.10
C LEU A 308 -5.18 -11.33 24.73
N SER A 309 -4.83 -12.56 24.30
CA SER A 309 -5.34 -13.80 24.89
C SER A 309 -4.61 -14.24 26.16
N LYS A 310 -3.46 -13.63 26.50
CA LYS A 310 -2.66 -13.96 27.69
C LYS A 310 -3.40 -13.76 29.00
#